data_AF-A0A5J4QE99-F1
#
_entry.id   AF-A0A5J4QE99-F1
#
_cell.length_a   1.000
_cell.length_b   1.000
_cell.length_c   1.000
_cell.angle_alpha   90.00
_cell.angle_beta   90.00
_cell.angle_gamma   90.00
#
_symmetry.space_group_name_H-M   'P 1'
#
loop_
_entity.id
_entity.type
_entity.pdbx_description
1 polymer ?
#
loop_
_entity_poly.entity_id
_entity_poly.type
_entity_poly.pdbx_seq_one_letter_code
_entity_poly.pdbx_strand_id
1 'polypeptide(L)'
;GVRGMKWTGEGNEIVGMICMQNPEEESVMIVSEQGYGKRSLLGAYRKTNRGGKGVKTMNVTEKTGKLVAITSVTLENDLMIINKSGIAIRMKIEDIRVMGRATQGVRLINLEKRNDQIGSVCKVLSDINEENNISNSQENNNTNNDEIPINK
;
A
#
# COMPACT_ATOMS: atom_id res chain seq x y z
N GLY A 1 -27.57 -7.09 -15.47
CA GLY A 1 -26.12 -6.90 -15.73
C GLY A 1 -25.54 -8.12 -16.43
N VAL A 2 -24.29 -8.04 -16.91
CA VAL A 2 -23.58 -9.16 -17.56
C VAL A 2 -22.39 -9.63 -16.72
N ARG A 3 -21.99 -10.90 -16.82
CA ARG A 3 -20.86 -11.45 -16.05
C ARG A 3 -19.53 -10.82 -16.51
N GLY A 4 -18.84 -10.12 -15.60
CA GLY A 4 -17.52 -9.52 -15.84
C GLY A 4 -16.35 -10.49 -15.67
N MET A 5 -16.35 -11.23 -14.55
CA MET A 5 -15.30 -12.20 -14.19
C MET A 5 -15.94 -13.44 -13.57
N LYS A 6 -15.32 -14.61 -13.75
CA LYS A 6 -15.66 -15.85 -13.05
C LYS A 6 -14.56 -16.18 -12.06
N TRP A 7 -14.88 -16.33 -10.79
CA TRP A 7 -13.93 -16.83 -9.79
C TRP A 7 -14.39 -18.20 -9.27
N THR A 8 -13.46 -18.91 -8.63
CA THR A 8 -13.70 -20.22 -8.02
C THR A 8 -13.12 -20.22 -6.61
N GLY A 9 -13.68 -21.02 -5.71
CA GLY A 9 -13.28 -21.05 -4.30
C GLY A 9 -14.23 -20.23 -3.43
N GLU A 10 -14.50 -20.77 -2.25
CA GLU A 10 -15.40 -20.18 -1.26
C GLU A 10 -14.78 -18.91 -0.66
N GLY A 11 -15.61 -17.89 -0.39
CA GLY A 11 -15.17 -16.62 0.20
C GLY A 11 -14.34 -15.71 -0.70
N ASN A 12 -14.23 -16.01 -2.00
CA ASN A 12 -13.67 -15.10 -3.00
C ASN A 12 -14.73 -14.10 -3.48
N GLU A 13 -14.31 -12.86 -3.68
CA GLU A 13 -15.16 -11.77 -4.14
C GLU A 13 -14.38 -10.77 -5.02
N ILE A 14 -15.10 -9.85 -5.66
CA ILE A 14 -14.49 -8.77 -6.40
C ILE A 14 -14.13 -7.65 -5.42
N VAL A 15 -12.83 -7.40 -5.28
CA VAL A 15 -12.30 -6.40 -4.34
C VAL A 15 -12.26 -4.98 -4.91
N GLY A 16 -12.34 -4.84 -6.24
CA GLY A 16 -12.31 -3.55 -6.89
C GLY A 16 -12.20 -3.64 -8.41
N MET A 17 -12.29 -2.47 -9.04
CA MET A 17 -12.16 -2.28 -10.48
C MET A 17 -11.33 -1.02 -10.72
N ILE A 18 -10.41 -1.08 -11.68
CA ILE A 18 -9.62 0.07 -12.11
C ILE A 18 -9.81 0.29 -13.60
N CYS A 19 -9.83 1.56 -14.00
CA CYS A 19 -9.83 1.97 -15.40
C CYS A 19 -8.52 2.75 -15.63
N MET A 20 -7.63 2.19 -16.45
CA MET A 20 -6.36 2.83 -16.80
C MET A 20 -6.56 3.61 -18.10
N GLN A 21 -6.22 4.90 -18.07
CA GLN A 21 -6.33 5.82 -19.19
C GLN A 21 -5.01 5.89 -19.97
N ASN A 22 -3.87 5.89 -19.25
CA ASN A 22 -2.54 5.96 -19.85
C ASN A 22 -1.66 4.78 -19.41
N PRO A 23 -1.70 3.65 -20.12
CA PRO A 23 -0.95 2.44 -19.78
C PRO A 23 0.56 2.59 -19.62
N GLU A 24 1.17 3.59 -20.26
CA GLU A 24 2.62 3.82 -20.25
C GLU A 24 3.07 4.56 -18.98
N GLU A 25 2.17 5.35 -18.38
CA GLU A 25 2.45 6.16 -17.18
C GLU A 25 1.84 5.55 -15.91
N GLU A 26 0.80 4.73 -16.06
CA GLU A 26 0.10 4.11 -14.95
C GLU A 26 0.59 2.69 -14.64
N SER A 27 0.59 2.36 -13.37
CA SER A 27 0.86 1.01 -12.87
C SER A 27 -0.29 0.52 -11.98
N VAL A 28 -0.47 -0.80 -11.92
CA VAL A 28 -1.46 -1.43 -11.05
C VAL A 28 -0.86 -1.54 -9.65
N MET A 29 -1.38 -0.76 -8.72
CA MET A 29 -1.06 -0.87 -7.29
C MET A 29 -2.05 -1.80 -6.61
N ILE A 30 -1.53 -2.71 -5.81
CA ILE A 30 -2.34 -3.60 -4.99
C ILE A 30 -1.85 -3.61 -3.55
N VAL A 31 -2.78 -3.80 -2.63
CA VAL A 31 -2.50 -3.89 -1.19
C VAL A 31 -3.29 -5.04 -0.58
N SER A 32 -2.64 -5.78 0.31
CA SER A 32 -3.20 -6.90 1.06
C SER A 32 -3.47 -6.54 2.52
N GLU A 33 -4.32 -7.32 3.16
CA GLU A 33 -4.86 -7.11 4.51
C GLU A 33 -3.77 -6.95 5.59
N GLN A 34 -2.67 -7.70 5.48
CA GLN A 34 -1.53 -7.66 6.41
C GLN A 34 -0.46 -6.62 6.04
N GLY A 35 -0.79 -5.70 5.13
CA GLY A 35 0.09 -4.58 4.80
C GLY A 35 1.19 -4.90 3.80
N TYR A 36 1.01 -5.92 2.95
CA TYR A 36 1.87 -6.15 1.80
C TYR A 36 1.31 -5.45 0.58
N GLY A 37 2.18 -5.01 -0.32
CA GLY A 37 1.75 -4.41 -1.57
C GLY A 37 2.86 -4.34 -2.58
N LYS A 38 2.48 -3.99 -3.80
CA LYS A 38 3.40 -3.84 -4.93
C LYS A 38 2.73 -3.11 -6.07
N ARG A 39 3.58 -2.66 -6.99
CA ARG A 39 3.17 -2.19 -8.32
C ARG A 39 3.46 -3.25 -9.37
N SER A 40 2.58 -3.37 -10.35
CA SER A 40 2.84 -4.14 -11.56
C SER A 40 2.46 -3.32 -12.78
N LEU A 41 3.33 -3.31 -13.80
CA LEU A 41 3.05 -2.65 -15.07
C LEU A 41 1.87 -3.33 -15.78
N LEU A 42 1.10 -2.57 -16.56
CA LEU A 42 -0.03 -3.14 -17.32
C LEU A 42 0.42 -4.26 -18.26
N GLY A 43 1.62 -4.13 -18.87
CA GLY A 43 2.20 -5.15 -19.74
C GLY A 43 2.37 -6.54 -19.08
N ALA A 44 2.39 -6.63 -17.74
CA ALA A 44 2.42 -7.91 -17.03
C ALA A 44 1.06 -8.65 -17.04
N TYR A 45 -0.02 -7.97 -17.44
CA TYR A 45 -1.38 -8.49 -17.52
C TYR A 45 -1.75 -8.76 -18.98
N ARG A 46 -1.76 -10.04 -19.37
CA ARG A 46 -2.29 -10.42 -20.69
C ARG A 46 -3.78 -10.08 -20.77
N LYS A 47 -4.24 -9.68 -21.96
CA LYS A 47 -5.67 -9.52 -22.24
C LYS A 47 -6.40 -10.87 -22.08
N THR A 48 -7.56 -10.85 -21.44
CA THR A 48 -8.43 -12.03 -21.26
C THR A 48 -9.86 -11.70 -21.63
N ASN A 49 -10.60 -12.69 -22.11
CA ASN A 49 -12.01 -12.51 -22.45
C ASN A 49 -12.87 -12.22 -21.22
N ARG A 50 -13.90 -11.38 -21.41
CA ARG A 50 -14.92 -11.08 -20.40
C ARG A 50 -15.60 -12.37 -19.91
N GLY A 51 -15.85 -12.45 -18.60
CA GLY A 51 -16.45 -13.62 -17.95
C GLY A 51 -15.48 -14.78 -17.71
N GLY A 52 -14.22 -14.64 -18.13
CA GLY A 52 -13.16 -15.60 -17.83
C GLY A 52 -12.65 -15.51 -16.39
N LYS A 53 -11.69 -16.38 -16.04
CA LYS A 53 -11.06 -16.42 -14.72
C LYS A 53 -10.01 -15.33 -14.45
N GLY A 54 -9.65 -14.56 -15.48
CA GLY A 54 -8.58 -13.57 -15.40
C GLY A 54 -7.21 -14.23 -15.19
N VAL A 55 -6.32 -13.50 -14.50
CA VAL A 55 -4.94 -13.93 -14.24
C VAL A 55 -4.52 -13.55 -12.80
N LYS A 56 -3.68 -14.38 -12.15
CA LYS A 56 -3.28 -14.21 -10.75
C LYS A 56 -2.46 -12.93 -10.49
N THR A 57 -2.99 -11.93 -9.80
CA THR A 57 -2.34 -10.62 -9.56
C THR A 57 -1.33 -10.57 -8.40
N MET A 58 -1.39 -11.54 -7.49
CA MET A 58 -0.54 -11.64 -6.32
C MET A 58 -0.46 -13.08 -5.84
N ASN A 59 0.65 -13.46 -5.23
CA ASN A 59 0.71 -14.68 -4.45
C ASN A 59 0.20 -14.42 -3.03
N VAL A 60 -1.09 -14.64 -2.80
CA VAL A 60 -1.71 -14.55 -1.48
C VAL A 60 -1.28 -15.74 -0.62
N THR A 61 -0.83 -15.46 0.59
CA THR A 61 -0.44 -16.42 1.63
C THR A 61 -1.00 -15.97 2.96
N GLU A 62 -0.95 -16.83 3.99
CA GLU A 62 -1.36 -16.45 5.36
C GLU A 62 -0.63 -15.18 5.85
N LYS A 63 0.66 -15.07 5.55
CA LYS A 63 1.49 -13.90 5.88
C LYS A 63 1.03 -12.61 5.22
N THR A 64 0.51 -12.66 3.99
CA THR A 64 0.06 -11.45 3.27
C THR A 64 -1.38 -11.09 3.62
N GLY A 65 -2.19 -12.09 3.99
CA GLY A 65 -3.64 -11.94 4.06
C GLY A 65 -4.27 -11.72 2.68
N LYS A 66 -5.60 -11.54 2.67
CA LYS A 66 -6.38 -11.37 1.45
C LYS A 66 -6.03 -10.05 0.76
N LEU A 67 -6.32 -9.96 -0.54
CA LEU A 67 -6.22 -8.69 -1.25
C LEU A 67 -7.36 -7.78 -0.81
N VAL A 68 -7.07 -6.53 -0.46
CA VAL A 68 -8.06 -5.57 0.06
C VAL A 68 -8.23 -4.33 -0.81
N ALA A 69 -7.22 -3.99 -1.61
CA ALA A 69 -7.30 -2.84 -2.50
C ALA A 69 -6.59 -3.07 -3.83
N ILE A 70 -7.14 -2.44 -4.86
CA ILE A 70 -6.55 -2.28 -6.18
C ILE A 70 -6.80 -0.85 -6.67
N THR A 71 -5.77 -0.19 -7.18
CA THR A 71 -5.87 1.18 -7.72
C THR A 71 -4.84 1.39 -8.84
N SER A 72 -5.15 2.22 -9.82
CA SER A 72 -4.16 2.65 -10.82
C SER A 72 -3.40 3.87 -10.28
N VAL A 73 -2.08 3.86 -10.39
CA VAL A 73 -1.23 4.94 -9.84
C VAL A 73 -0.17 5.38 -10.84
N THR A 74 0.14 6.67 -10.82
CA THR A 74 1.32 7.26 -11.45
C THR A 74 2.38 7.55 -10.38
N LEU A 75 3.58 7.97 -10.79
CA LEU A 75 4.62 8.41 -9.85
C LEU A 75 4.28 9.72 -9.13
N GLU A 76 3.29 10.48 -9.63
CA GLU A 76 2.77 11.72 -9.02
C GLU A 76 1.71 11.45 -7.95
N ASN A 77 1.58 10.21 -7.50
CA ASN A 77 0.61 9.83 -6.48
C ASN A 77 1.32 9.42 -5.20
N ASP A 78 0.64 9.66 -4.09
CA ASP A 78 0.94 9.00 -2.83
C ASP A 78 -0.15 8.01 -2.51
N LEU A 79 0.22 7.00 -1.73
CA LEU A 79 -0.68 6.01 -1.18
C LEU A 79 -0.96 6.36 0.28
N MET A 80 -2.24 6.56 0.59
CA MET A 80 -2.69 6.68 1.97
C MET A 80 -3.30 5.35 2.41
N ILE A 81 -2.74 4.77 3.46
CA ILE A 81 -3.19 3.52 4.08
C ILE A 81 -3.72 3.84 5.46
N ILE A 82 -4.93 3.39 5.77
CA ILE A 82 -5.56 3.52 7.08
C ILE A 82 -5.82 2.12 7.61
N ASN A 83 -5.28 1.80 8.79
CA ASN A 83 -5.57 0.53 9.46
C ASN A 83 -6.89 0.58 10.24
N LYS A 84 -7.36 -0.57 10.73
CA LYS A 84 -8.62 -0.65 11.50
C LYS A 84 -8.54 0.10 12.82
N SER A 85 -7.35 0.25 13.39
CA SER A 85 -7.12 1.06 14.59
C SER A 85 -7.11 2.58 14.34
N GLY A 86 -7.24 3.04 13.09
CA GLY A 86 -7.35 4.47 12.74
C GLY A 86 -6.01 5.21 12.52
N ILE A 87 -4.88 4.49 12.53
CA ILE A 87 -3.57 5.03 12.15
C ILE A 87 -3.53 5.16 10.62
N ALA A 88 -3.25 6.38 10.15
CA ALA A 88 -3.01 6.69 8.76
C ALA A 88 -1.50 6.78 8.48
N ILE A 89 -1.07 6.21 7.34
CA ILE A 89 0.30 6.33 6.83
C ILE A 89 0.22 6.79 5.37
N ARG A 90 1.04 7.78 5.04
CA ARG A 90 1.26 8.27 3.67
C ARG A 90 2.60 7.72 3.16
N MET A 91 2.62 7.20 1.94
CA MET A 91 3.83 6.68 1.29
C MET A 91 3.86 7.17 -0.14
N LYS A 92 5.01 7.65 -0.62
CA LYS A 92 5.14 8.00 -2.03
C LYS A 92 5.08 6.73 -2.90
N ILE A 93 4.41 6.81 -4.04
CA ILE A 93 4.30 5.67 -4.96
C ILE A 93 5.66 5.27 -5.54
N GLU A 94 6.58 6.23 -5.70
CA GLU A 94 7.95 5.98 -6.17
C GLU A 94 8.70 4.95 -5.31
N ASP A 95 8.51 4.99 -3.99
CA ASP A 95 9.17 4.09 -3.04
C ASP A 95 8.65 2.64 -3.10
N ILE A 96 7.44 2.45 -3.66
CA ILE A 96 6.84 1.13 -3.74
C ILE A 96 7.40 0.39 -4.94
N ARG A 97 7.95 -0.81 -4.72
CA ARG A 97 8.64 -1.57 -5.76
C ARG A 97 7.69 -2.06 -6.86
N VAL A 98 8.13 -1.88 -8.12
CA VAL A 98 7.54 -2.53 -9.29
C VAL A 98 8.01 -3.99 -9.34
N MET A 99 7.06 -4.91 -9.50
CA MET A 99 7.30 -6.35 -9.53
C MET A 99 6.41 -7.06 -10.52
N GLY A 100 6.81 -8.29 -10.86
CA GLY A 100 5.97 -9.20 -11.64
C GLY A 100 4.64 -9.51 -10.96
N ARG A 101 3.67 -9.91 -11.78
CA ARG A 101 2.29 -10.11 -11.34
C ARG A 101 2.11 -11.28 -10.37
N ALA A 102 2.85 -12.38 -10.48
CA ALA A 102 2.67 -13.55 -9.61
C ALA A 102 3.52 -13.53 -8.32
N THR A 103 4.01 -12.37 -7.87
CA THR A 103 4.81 -12.23 -6.63
C THR A 103 3.96 -11.88 -5.40
N GLN A 104 4.54 -12.02 -4.20
CA GLN A 104 3.92 -11.60 -2.93
C GLN A 104 3.95 -10.06 -2.72
N GLY A 105 4.90 -9.36 -3.33
CA GLY A 105 5.13 -7.93 -3.05
C GLY A 105 6.07 -7.70 -1.86
N VAL A 106 6.12 -6.46 -1.39
CA VAL A 106 6.90 -6.04 -0.22
C VAL A 106 5.98 -5.62 0.93
N ARG A 107 6.53 -5.59 2.13
CA ARG A 107 5.84 -5.07 3.31
C ARG A 107 5.82 -3.54 3.24
N LEU A 108 4.63 -2.95 3.16
CA LEU A 108 4.42 -1.50 3.21
C LEU A 108 4.34 -1.01 4.65
N ILE A 109 3.64 -1.76 5.51
CA ILE A 109 3.42 -1.43 6.92
C ILE A 109 3.55 -2.69 7.79
N ASN A 110 4.07 -2.53 9.01
CA ASN A 110 4.12 -3.60 9.99
C ASN A 110 2.88 -3.61 10.88
N LEU A 111 1.90 -4.44 10.50
CA LEU A 111 0.65 -4.63 11.24
C LEU A 111 0.67 -5.82 12.21
N GLU A 112 1.48 -6.84 11.96
CA GLU A 112 1.56 -8.06 12.79
C GLU A 112 1.91 -7.73 14.25
N LYS A 113 2.88 -6.83 14.47
CA LYS A 113 3.28 -6.41 15.84
C LYS A 113 2.13 -5.79 16.65
N ARG A 114 1.10 -5.28 15.97
CA ARG A 114 -0.04 -4.59 16.56
C ARG A 114 -1.33 -5.41 16.49
N ASN A 115 -1.27 -6.64 15.97
CA ASN A 115 -2.45 -7.47 15.67
C ASN A 115 -3.55 -6.68 14.93
N ASP A 116 -3.15 -5.93 13.90
CA ASP A 116 -4.01 -5.01 13.18
C ASP A 116 -4.09 -5.38 11.70
N GLN A 117 -4.99 -4.73 10.96
CA GLN A 117 -5.23 -4.99 9.55
C GLN A 117 -5.54 -3.69 8.81
N ILE A 118 -5.36 -3.70 7.50
CA ILE A 118 -5.79 -2.58 6.66
C ILE A 118 -7.31 -2.42 6.71
N GLY A 119 -7.76 -1.20 6.97
CA GLY A 119 -9.17 -0.80 6.93
C GLY A 119 -9.53 -0.11 5.60
N SER A 120 -8.68 0.78 5.11
CA SER A 120 -8.89 1.50 3.85
C SER A 120 -7.58 1.87 3.17
N VAL A 121 -7.63 2.03 1.85
CA VAL A 121 -6.52 2.49 1.02
C VAL A 121 -7.07 3.46 -0.02
N CYS A 122 -6.45 4.62 -0.16
CA CYS A 122 -6.73 5.53 -1.28
C CYS A 122 -5.43 6.11 -1.85
N LYS A 123 -5.51 6.56 -3.10
CA LYS A 123 -4.44 7.36 -3.70
C LYS A 123 -4.77 8.83 -3.58
N VAL A 124 -3.74 9.65 -3.39
CA VAL A 124 -3.82 11.12 -3.41
C VAL A 124 -2.74 11.65 -4.34
N LEU A 125 -2.87 12.89 -4.80
CA LEU A 125 -1.78 13.54 -5.53
C LEU A 125 -0.63 13.81 -4.57
N SER A 126 0.60 13.59 -5.02
CA SER A 126 1.79 13.93 -4.23
C SER A 126 1.89 15.44 -4.08
N ASP A 127 2.16 15.90 -2.86
CA ASP A 127 2.42 17.32 -2.60
C ASP A 127 3.90 17.60 -2.87
N ILE A 128 4.18 18.50 -3.81
CA ILE A 128 5.54 18.88 -4.21
C ILE A 128 6.33 19.55 -3.06
N ASN A 129 5.66 19.88 -1.94
CA ASN A 129 6.20 20.75 -0.88
C ASN A 129 6.56 20.04 0.45
N GLU A 130 6.35 18.72 0.60
CA GLU A 130 6.53 18.04 1.90
C GLU A 130 8.00 17.72 2.26
N GLU A 131 8.95 17.84 1.31
CA GLU A 131 10.36 17.49 1.56
C GLU A 131 11.08 18.43 2.57
N ASN A 132 10.47 19.55 2.97
CA ASN A 132 11.11 20.55 3.84
C ASN A 132 10.80 20.42 5.35
N ASN A 133 9.93 19.49 5.79
CA ASN A 133 9.41 19.52 7.18
C ASN A 133 9.94 18.42 8.12
N ILE A 134 10.84 17.53 7.68
CA ILE A 134 11.34 16.42 8.52
C ILE A 134 12.65 16.78 9.27
N SER A 135 13.30 17.90 8.94
CA SER A 135 14.64 18.23 9.48
C SER A 135 14.66 19.01 10.81
N ASN A 136 13.52 19.42 11.40
CA ASN A 136 13.51 20.37 12.53
C ASN A 136 12.93 19.86 13.87
N SER A 137 12.77 18.55 14.10
CA SER A 137 12.16 18.04 15.35
C SER A 137 13.03 17.09 16.18
N GLN A 138 14.34 16.99 15.91
CA GLN A 138 15.28 16.32 16.81
C GLN A 138 16.49 17.20 17.13
N GLU A 139 16.29 18.21 17.98
CA GLU A 139 17.32 18.67 18.91
C GLU A 139 16.64 19.50 20.01
N ASN A 140 17.12 19.33 21.25
CA ASN A 140 16.66 19.94 22.51
C ASN A 140 15.58 19.19 23.29
N ASN A 141 15.94 18.01 23.80
CA ASN A 141 15.57 17.61 25.16
C ASN A 141 16.70 16.76 25.75
N ASN A 142 17.74 17.41 26.26
CA ASN A 142 18.60 16.84 27.28
C ASN A 142 18.67 17.81 28.46
N THR A 143 17.77 17.56 29.41
CA THR A 143 17.83 17.98 30.80
C THR A 143 19.07 17.36 31.45
N ASN A 144 19.99 18.16 31.96
CA ASN A 144 20.86 17.77 33.06
C ASN A 144 20.73 18.85 34.16
N ASN A 145 19.84 18.56 35.11
CA ASN A 145 19.89 19.17 36.43
C ASN A 145 20.95 18.41 37.22
N ASP A 146 22.17 18.94 37.28
CA ASP A 146 23.17 18.45 38.23
C ASP A 146 23.01 19.20 39.56
N GLU A 147 22.95 18.38 40.60
CA GLU A 147 22.69 18.68 41.99
C GLU A 147 23.71 19.66 42.60
N ILE A 148 23.22 20.52 43.50
CA ILE A 148 24.04 21.31 44.42
C ILE A 148 24.43 20.40 45.60
N PRO A 149 25.71 20.31 45.99
CA PRO A 149 26.06 19.98 47.35
C PRO A 149 26.56 21.23 48.11
N ILE A 150 25.96 21.43 49.29
CA ILE A 150 26.31 22.41 50.31
C ILE A 150 27.45 21.86 51.20
N ASN A 151 28.28 22.77 51.72
CA ASN A 151 29.33 22.67 52.76
C ASN A 151 30.70 22.12 52.34
N LYS A 152 31.84 22.72 52.73
CA LYS A 152 32.17 23.48 53.95
C LYS A 152 33.33 24.44 53.70
#